data_AF-A0A3B1AK99-F1
#
_entry.id   AF-A0A3B1AK99-F1
#
_cell.length_a   1.000
_cell.length_b   1.000
_cell.length_c   1.000
_cell.angle_alpha   90.00
_cell.angle_beta   90.00
_cell.angle_gamma   90.00
#
_symmetry.space_group_name_H-M   'P 1'
#
loop_
_entity.id
_entity.type
_entity.pdbx_description
1 polymer ?
#
loop_
_entity_poly.entity_id
_entity_poly.type
_entity_poly.pdbx_seq_one_letter_code
_entity_poly.pdbx_strand_id
1 'polypeptide(L)'
;MNKQQVTEILDFWKTAGPGSWWRKDLKFDEEIRTRFNQLHQSAAARKLDSWRNEPKSCLALVLILDQFSRNLFRGSDQAFAQDAYGLELAKYAVTNE
;
A
#
# COMPACT_ATOMS: atom_id res chain seq x y z
N MET A 1 -10.51 -12.47 2.41
CA MET A 1 -9.70 -11.64 1.50
C MET A 1 -10.54 -11.27 0.28
N ASN A 2 -10.63 -9.99 -0.08
CA ASN A 2 -11.34 -9.55 -1.28
C ASN A 2 -10.36 -9.45 -2.46
N LYS A 3 -10.45 -10.40 -3.40
CA LYS A 3 -9.54 -10.47 -4.56
C LYS A 3 -9.65 -9.26 -5.47
N GLN A 4 -10.82 -8.61 -5.55
CA GLN A 4 -11.00 -7.42 -6.38
C GLN A 4 -10.15 -6.24 -5.89
N GLN A 5 -10.10 -6.02 -4.57
CA GLN A 5 -9.30 -4.95 -3.98
C GLN A 5 -7.80 -5.18 -4.18
N VAL A 6 -7.34 -6.42 -4.07
CA VAL A 6 -5.93 -6.79 -4.32
C VAL A 6 -5.56 -6.46 -5.77
N THR A 7 -6.36 -6.93 -6.72
CA THR A 7 -6.13 -6.65 -8.15
C THR A 7 -6.15 -5.15 -8.43
N GLU A 8 -7.11 -4.41 -7.87
CA GLU A 8 -7.21 -2.97 -8.06
C GLU A 8 -5.94 -2.22 -7.61
N ILE A 9 -5.37 -2.55 -6.44
CA ILE A 9 -4.13 -1.94 -5.95
C ILE A 9 -2.98 -2.22 -6.92
N LEU A 10 -2.79 -3.49 -7.28
CA LEU A 10 -1.67 -3.92 -8.11
C LEU A 10 -1.75 -3.32 -9.51
N ASP A 11 -2.94 -3.32 -10.11
CA ASP A 11 -3.16 -2.77 -11.44
C ASP A 11 -3.02 -1.25 -11.44
N PHE A 12 -3.56 -0.56 -10.43
CA PHE A 12 -3.39 0.88 -10.27
C PHE A 12 -1.90 1.25 -10.19
N TRP A 13 -1.15 0.59 -9.30
CA TRP A 13 0.26 0.89 -9.10
C TRP A 13 1.11 0.58 -10.33
N LYS A 14 0.86 -0.58 -10.96
CA LYS A 14 1.52 -1.00 -12.19
C LYS A 14 1.24 -0.03 -13.35
N THR A 15 0.01 0.44 -13.48
CA THR A 15 -0.41 1.38 -14.54
C THR A 15 0.20 2.76 -14.33
N ALA A 16 0.27 3.23 -13.08
CA ALA A 16 0.91 4.50 -12.74
C ALA A 16 2.39 4.53 -13.16
N GLY A 17 3.07 3.40 -12.96
CA GLY A 17 4.44 3.16 -13.41
C GLY A 17 5.52 4.06 -12.76
N PRO A 18 6.80 3.81 -13.07
CA PRO A 18 7.93 4.49 -12.42
C PRO A 18 7.91 6.02 -12.54
N GLY A 19 7.32 6.57 -13.61
CA GLY A 19 7.21 8.02 -13.79
C GLY A 19 6.35 8.70 -12.73
N SER A 20 5.37 7.97 -12.16
CA SER A 20 4.46 8.47 -11.13
C SER A 20 4.95 8.14 -9.72
N TRP A 21 5.60 6.99 -9.53
CA TRP A 21 6.01 6.51 -8.19
C TRP A 21 6.94 7.49 -7.45
N TRP A 22 7.87 8.11 -8.17
CA TRP A 22 8.92 8.97 -7.58
C TRP A 22 8.61 10.46 -7.64
N ARG A 23 7.62 10.84 -8.46
CA ARG A 23 7.27 12.25 -8.67
C ARG A 23 6.27 12.69 -7.61
N LYS A 24 6.51 13.86 -7.02
CA LYS A 24 5.47 14.56 -6.27
C LYS A 24 4.41 15.07 -7.27
N ASP A 25 3.26 14.42 -7.29
CA ASP A 25 2.11 14.81 -8.10
C ASP A 25 0.86 14.85 -7.21
N LEU A 26 0.34 16.06 -6.98
CA LEU A 26 -0.82 16.27 -6.12
C LEU A 26 -2.09 15.63 -6.67
N LYS A 27 -2.23 15.48 -7.99
CA LYS A 27 -3.38 14.80 -8.59
C LYS A 27 -3.33 13.32 -8.32
N PHE A 28 -2.14 12.73 -8.45
CA PHE A 28 -1.92 11.32 -8.13
C PHE A 28 -2.12 11.05 -6.63
N ASP A 29 -1.63 11.94 -5.76
CA ASP A 29 -1.86 11.85 -4.31
C ASP A 29 -3.37 11.90 -3.98
N GLU A 30 -4.13 12.75 -4.66
CA GLU A 30 -5.59 12.84 -4.46
C GLU A 30 -6.34 11.62 -5.01
N GLU A 31 -5.89 11.05 -6.12
CA GLU A 31 -6.45 9.78 -6.62
C GLU A 31 -6.22 8.64 -5.62
N ILE A 32 -5.00 8.53 -5.07
CA ILE A 32 -4.70 7.56 -4.01
C ILE A 32 -5.60 7.79 -2.79
N ARG A 33 -5.77 9.05 -2.37
CA ARG A 33 -6.64 9.42 -1.25
C ARG A 33 -8.08 9.00 -1.49
N THR A 34 -8.63 9.32 -2.65
CA THR A 34 -10.02 9.02 -3.00
C THR A 34 -10.27 7.52 -3.02
N ARG A 35 -9.35 6.74 -3.60
CA ARG A 35 -9.58 5.31 -3.85
C ARG A 35 -9.19 4.41 -2.69
N PHE A 36 -8.09 4.74 -1.99
CA PHE A 36 -7.42 3.78 -1.12
C PHE A 36 -7.30 4.22 0.35
N ASN A 37 -7.74 5.43 0.72
CA ASN A 37 -7.62 5.90 2.12
C ASN A 37 -8.35 4.99 3.12
N GLN A 38 -9.57 4.51 2.80
CA GLN A 38 -10.30 3.59 3.69
C GLN A 38 -9.59 2.23 3.82
N LEU A 39 -8.95 1.78 2.73
CA LEU A 39 -8.22 0.52 2.71
C LEU A 39 -6.91 0.63 3.49
N HIS A 40 -6.22 1.77 3.38
CA HIS A 40 -5.08 2.14 4.23
C HIS A 40 -5.46 2.11 5.72
N GLN A 41 -6.54 2.77 6.11
CA GLN A 41 -7.01 2.77 7.50
C GLN A 41 -7.30 1.35 8.01
N SER A 42 -7.88 0.50 7.16
CA SER A 42 -8.15 -0.90 7.50
C SER A 42 -6.87 -1.72 7.65
N ALA A 43 -5.88 -1.50 6.76
CA ALA A 43 -4.57 -2.14 6.83
C ALA A 43 -3.78 -1.71 8.08
N ALA A 44 -3.74 -0.41 8.37
CA ALA A 44 -3.09 0.16 9.54
C ALA A 44 -3.73 -0.34 10.85
N ALA A 45 -5.03 -0.60 10.84
CA ALA A 45 -5.76 -1.22 11.95
C ALA A 45 -5.62 -2.76 12.01
N ARG A 46 -4.70 -3.37 11.24
CA ARG A 46 -4.44 -4.83 11.19
C ARG A 46 -5.65 -5.68 10.77
N LYS A 47 -6.68 -5.08 10.17
CA LYS A 47 -7.90 -5.79 9.74
C LYS A 47 -7.68 -6.65 8.49
N LEU A 48 -6.56 -6.45 7.80
CA LEU A 48 -6.22 -7.14 6.56
C LEU A 48 -5.07 -8.15 6.72
N ASP A 49 -4.66 -8.50 7.94
CA ASP A 49 -3.49 -9.35 8.20
C ASP A 49 -3.53 -10.69 7.45
N SER A 50 -4.73 -11.25 7.21
CA SER A 50 -4.91 -12.47 6.40
C SER A 50 -4.38 -12.36 4.96
N TRP A 51 -4.20 -11.14 4.42
CA TRP A 51 -3.66 -10.90 3.08
C TRP A 51 -2.19 -11.25 2.98
N ARG A 52 -1.45 -11.35 4.10
CA ARG A 52 -0.06 -11.77 4.08
C ARG A 52 0.14 -13.21 3.59
N ASN A 53 -0.92 -14.04 3.61
CA ASN A 53 -0.84 -15.47 3.32
C ASN A 53 -0.77 -15.82 1.83
N GLU A 54 -1.00 -14.87 0.92
CA GLU A 54 -0.80 -15.06 -0.51
C GLU A 54 0.16 -13.99 -1.06
N PRO A 55 1.10 -14.34 -1.97
CA PRO A 55 2.14 -13.40 -2.42
C PRO A 55 1.60 -12.07 -2.97
N LYS A 56 0.57 -12.12 -3.83
CA LYS A 56 -0.01 -10.93 -4.46
C LYS A 56 -0.70 -10.01 -3.46
N SER A 57 -1.46 -10.57 -2.52
CA SER A 57 -2.15 -9.78 -1.50
C SER A 57 -1.18 -9.26 -0.44
N CYS A 58 -0.08 -9.97 -0.17
CA CYS A 58 0.99 -9.49 0.69
C CYS A 58 1.69 -8.27 0.06
N LEU A 59 2.01 -8.33 -1.24
CA LEU A 59 2.55 -7.18 -1.98
C LEU A 59 1.57 -5.99 -1.97
N ALA A 60 0.28 -6.23 -2.19
CA ALA A 60 -0.73 -5.18 -2.13
C ALA A 60 -0.78 -4.51 -0.74
N LEU A 61 -0.63 -5.29 0.34
CA LEU A 61 -0.59 -4.78 1.71
C LEU A 61 0.66 -3.92 1.96
N VAL A 62 1.82 -4.34 1.45
CA VAL A 62 3.07 -3.55 1.50
C VAL A 62 2.91 -2.22 0.74
N LEU A 63 2.34 -2.24 -0.46
CA LEU A 63 2.10 -1.00 -1.24
C LEU A 63 1.18 -0.03 -0.49
N ILE A 64 0.10 -0.53 0.11
CA ILE A 64 -0.81 0.30 0.90
C ILE A 64 -0.09 0.92 2.10
N LEU A 65 0.66 0.13 2.86
CA LEU A 65 1.25 0.59 4.14
C LEU A 65 2.52 1.42 3.96
N ASP A 66 3.32 1.20 2.93
CA ASP A 66 4.56 1.95 2.69
C ASP A 66 4.39 2.99 1.57
N GLN A 67 4.06 2.56 0.35
CA GLN A 67 4.03 3.48 -0.80
C GLN A 67 2.87 4.49 -0.67
N PHE A 68 1.65 4.02 -0.42
CA PHE A 68 0.49 4.92 -0.39
C PHE A 68 0.51 5.81 0.86
N SER A 69 1.08 5.36 1.99
CA SER A 69 1.29 6.23 3.15
C SER A 69 2.08 7.50 2.79
N ARG A 70 3.12 7.36 1.95
CA ARG A 70 3.96 8.49 1.50
C ARG A 70 3.21 9.47 0.59
N ASN A 71 2.24 8.98 -0.18
CA ASN A 71 1.34 9.82 -0.99
C ASN A 71 0.22 10.47 -0.15
N LEU A 72 -0.39 9.71 0.76
CA LEU A 72 -1.51 10.14 1.59
C LEU A 72 -1.13 11.23 2.60
N PHE A 73 0.05 11.10 3.21
CA PHE A 73 0.51 11.91 4.35
C PHE A 73 1.79 12.68 4.03
N ARG A 74 1.93 13.14 2.80
CA ARG A 74 3.16 13.78 2.32
C ARG A 74 3.60 14.94 3.23
N GLY A 75 4.84 14.87 3.70
CA GLY A 75 5.44 15.92 4.54
C GLY A 75 5.05 15.86 6.01
N SER A 76 4.37 14.80 6.46
CA SER A 76 4.16 14.53 7.88
C SER A 76 4.82 13.22 8.32
N ASP A 77 4.98 13.08 9.63
CA ASP A 77 5.45 11.87 10.31
C ASP A 77 4.51 10.67 10.07
N GLN A 78 3.22 10.91 9.87
CA GLN A 78 2.23 9.88 9.55
C GLN A 78 2.57 9.07 8.30
N ALA A 79 3.33 9.65 7.35
CA ALA A 79 3.81 8.92 6.17
C ALA A 79 4.67 7.70 6.52
N PHE A 80 5.27 7.68 7.71
CA PHE A 80 6.18 6.64 8.18
C PHE A 80 5.59 5.81 9.32
N ALA A 81 4.36 6.11 9.75
CA ALA A 81 3.73 5.48 10.92
C ALA A 81 3.55 3.96 10.77
N GLN A 82 3.54 3.45 9.53
CA GLN A 82 3.34 2.04 9.22
C GLN A 82 4.62 1.33 8.73
N ASP A 83 5.77 2.02 8.67
CA ASP A 83 7.01 1.48 8.08
C ASP A 83 7.46 0.19 8.78
N ALA A 84 7.36 0.12 10.11
CA ALA A 84 7.72 -1.06 10.87
C ALA A 84 6.87 -2.29 10.46
N TYR A 85 5.57 -2.08 10.24
CA TYR A 85 4.69 -3.16 9.80
C TYR A 85 4.90 -3.50 8.32
N GLY A 86 5.05 -2.49 7.45
CA GLY A 86 5.39 -2.71 6.05
C GLY A 86 6.67 -3.54 5.89
N LEU A 87 7.68 -3.28 6.71
CA LEU A 87 8.92 -4.06 6.73
C LEU A 87 8.72 -5.50 7.22
N GLU A 88 7.93 -5.71 8.26
CA GLU A 88 7.56 -7.05 8.75
C GLU A 88 6.94 -7.89 7.61
N LEU A 89 5.99 -7.30 6.89
CA LEU A 89 5.31 -7.94 5.75
C LEU A 89 6.25 -8.20 4.58
N ALA A 90 7.12 -7.25 4.24
CA ALA A 90 8.09 -7.43 3.16
C ALA A 90 9.06 -8.57 3.48
N LYS A 91 9.56 -8.65 4.72
CA LYS A 91 10.40 -9.76 5.19
C LYS A 91 9.66 -11.09 5.15
N TYR A 92 8.41 -11.10 5.59
CA TYR A 92 7.56 -12.28 5.52
C TYR A 92 7.41 -12.77 4.07
N ALA A 93 7.13 -11.86 3.13
CA ALA A 93 6.91 -12.17 1.73
C ALA A 93 8.14 -12.84 1.08
N VAL A 94 9.35 -12.33 1.32
CA VAL A 94 10.57 -12.89 0.72
C VAL A 94 11.06 -14.18 1.39
N THR A 95 10.62 -14.47 2.61
CA THR A 95 11.05 -15.66 3.37
C THR A 95 10.10 -16.84 3.17
N ASN A 96 8.87 -16.60 2.71
CA ASN A 96 7.81 -17.61 2.60
C ASN A 96 7.31 -17.79 1.15
N GLU A 97 8.24 -17.79 0.17
CA GLU A 97 7.95 -18.14 -1.24
C GLU A 97 7.78 -19.65 -1.49
#